data_AF-A0A953WQ64-F1
#
_entry.id   AF-A0A953WQ64-F1
#
_cell.length_a   1.000
_cell.length_b   1.000
_cell.length_c   1.000
_cell.angle_alpha   90.00
_cell.angle_beta   90.00
_cell.angle_gamma   90.00
#
_symmetry.space_group_name_H-M   'P 1'
#
loop_
_entity.id
_entity.type
_entity.pdbx_description
1 polymer ?
#
loop_
_entity_poly.entity_id
_entity_poly.type
_entity_poly.pdbx_seq_one_letter_code
_entity_poly.pdbx_strand_id
1 'polypeptide(L)'
;MTYAAQALEKCFYREARRLLREGWDFDLIDAHYLYPDGIAAVRAAHRLGKPVVITARGTDVNLLPNFPRQRKMIMEAVRDANAVITVAAALKDELVRLGAPNEKISVLRNGVDLSLFRPLDRNEIRRRLNLSGDVIASVGHLIERKGHDLVIEAIKSLPEATLLIVGEGEERAALAALAHRLGVEDRVRFLGKVAHEKLAEIYNAADALALASSREGWPNVLLEAMACGTQAVATPVWGSGEVITAPEAGGLASERSANAMAEALRTALSTRPSREATRAYAERFSWNETSDRLQSIFEDVAENARAARAVKTCRIQPVFQNSKPRLIVTIDTEEAFDWSRFDAPAYSVSPPEHIDRFQSLAASFGANPLYFLTQPIINDAALADYFRKAVKDGVLDLGLHLHQWVTPPLGGFEGAYYSFQCNLPPELHARKLRSLASAFEAAFGYRARAHRAGRYGISLPAYR
;
A
#
# COMPACT_ATOMS: atom_id res chain seq x y z
N MET A 1 -4.29 30.11 -2.37
CA MET A 1 -3.93 28.68 -2.32
C MET A 1 -4.99 27.76 -2.91
N THR A 2 -6.28 27.87 -2.55
CA THR A 2 -7.34 26.88 -2.88
C THR A 2 -7.61 26.63 -4.37
N TYR A 3 -7.26 27.59 -5.24
CA TYR A 3 -7.41 27.47 -6.69
C TYR A 3 -6.29 26.68 -7.37
N ALA A 4 -5.17 26.41 -6.68
CA ALA A 4 -4.01 25.75 -7.28
C ALA A 4 -4.38 24.36 -7.85
N ALA A 5 -5.09 23.55 -7.07
CA ALA A 5 -5.56 22.24 -7.51
C ALA A 5 -6.52 22.33 -8.71
N GLN A 6 -7.42 23.32 -8.72
CA GLN A 6 -8.36 23.52 -9.84
C GLN A 6 -7.65 23.98 -11.12
N ALA A 7 -6.66 24.86 -11.01
CA ALA A 7 -5.86 25.32 -12.14
C ALA A 7 -5.04 24.14 -12.72
N LEU A 8 -4.37 23.38 -11.86
CA LEU A 8 -3.62 22.18 -12.26
C LEU A 8 -4.53 21.14 -12.89
N GLU A 9 -5.70 20.86 -12.33
CA GLU A 9 -6.68 19.93 -12.90
C GLU A 9 -7.03 20.31 -14.34
N LYS A 10 -7.33 21.59 -14.60
CA LYS A 10 -7.68 22.07 -15.94
C LYS A 10 -6.54 21.90 -16.93
N CYS A 11 -5.32 22.26 -16.54
CA CYS A 11 -4.14 22.13 -17.38
C CYS A 11 -3.81 20.66 -17.68
N PHE A 12 -3.74 19.84 -16.63
CA PHE A 12 -3.45 18.42 -16.74
C PHE A 12 -4.52 17.67 -17.54
N TYR A 13 -5.81 17.89 -17.25
CA TYR A 13 -6.90 17.24 -17.98
C TYR A 13 -6.89 17.58 -19.47
N ARG A 14 -6.61 18.85 -19.84
CA ARG A 14 -6.50 19.26 -21.24
C ARG A 14 -5.40 18.50 -21.96
N GLU A 15 -4.25 18.36 -21.31
CA GLU A 15 -3.07 17.69 -21.86
C GLU A 15 -3.27 16.17 -21.93
N ALA A 16 -3.75 15.55 -20.86
CA ALA A 16 -4.10 14.13 -20.85
C ALA A 16 -5.12 13.78 -21.95
N ARG A 17 -6.13 14.64 -22.18
CA ARG A 17 -7.07 14.46 -23.31
C ARG A 17 -6.41 14.63 -24.67
N ARG A 18 -5.38 15.48 -24.80
CA ARG A 18 -4.61 15.62 -26.05
C ARG A 18 -3.88 14.31 -26.34
N LEU A 19 -3.16 13.78 -25.36
CA LEU A 19 -2.46 12.48 -25.46
C LEU A 19 -3.42 11.34 -25.85
N LEU A 20 -4.58 11.23 -25.19
CA LEU A 20 -5.58 10.21 -25.55
C LEU A 20 -6.10 10.36 -26.99
N ARG A 21 -6.25 11.60 -27.50
CA ARG A 21 -6.66 11.81 -28.91
C ARG A 21 -5.55 11.47 -29.91
N GLU A 22 -4.29 11.56 -29.49
CA GLU A 22 -3.12 11.18 -30.29
C GLU A 22 -2.84 9.67 -30.27
N GLY A 23 -3.71 8.89 -29.61
CA GLY A 23 -3.59 7.43 -29.53
C GLY A 23 -2.75 6.94 -28.36
N TRP A 24 -2.26 7.83 -27.49
CA TRP A 24 -1.53 7.46 -26.27
C TRP A 24 -2.51 7.08 -25.15
N ASP A 25 -2.99 5.84 -25.19
CA ASP A 25 -3.90 5.29 -24.18
C ASP A 25 -3.14 4.79 -22.94
N PHE A 26 -2.75 5.71 -22.06
CA PHE A 26 -2.05 5.36 -20.82
C PHE A 26 -2.94 4.60 -19.82
N ASP A 27 -2.37 3.69 -19.04
CA ASP A 27 -3.12 2.82 -18.14
C ASP A 27 -3.61 3.50 -16.86
N LEU A 28 -2.76 4.33 -16.25
CA LEU A 28 -3.01 4.99 -14.97
C LEU A 28 -2.33 6.36 -14.88
N ILE A 29 -2.66 7.11 -13.84
CA ILE A 29 -2.03 8.40 -13.50
C ILE A 29 -1.29 8.22 -12.18
N ASP A 30 0.00 8.55 -12.13
CA ASP A 30 0.76 8.66 -10.88
C ASP A 30 1.05 10.14 -10.60
N ALA A 31 0.77 10.59 -9.38
CA ALA A 31 0.98 11.97 -8.97
C ALA A 31 1.75 12.04 -7.65
N HIS A 32 2.79 12.87 -7.63
CA HIS A 32 3.56 13.14 -6.42
C HIS A 32 3.07 14.42 -5.75
N TYR A 33 3.05 14.41 -4.42
CA TYR A 33 2.45 15.44 -3.54
C TYR A 33 0.91 15.34 -3.48
N LEU A 34 0.33 15.24 -2.28
CA LEU A 34 -1.13 15.14 -2.12
C LEU A 34 -1.86 16.44 -2.48
N TYR A 35 -1.25 17.59 -2.16
CA TYR A 35 -1.78 18.92 -2.47
C TYR A 35 -0.71 19.83 -3.06
N PRO A 36 -0.98 20.55 -4.15
CA PRO A 36 -2.23 20.55 -4.92
C PRO A 36 -2.36 19.42 -5.95
N ASP A 37 -1.25 18.73 -6.25
CA ASP A 37 -1.07 17.83 -7.39
C ASP A 37 -1.94 16.58 -7.33
N GLY A 38 -1.93 15.85 -6.22
CA GLY A 38 -2.74 14.65 -6.01
C GLY A 38 -4.24 14.92 -6.15
N ILE A 39 -4.73 16.03 -5.62
CA ILE A 39 -6.14 16.45 -5.79
C ILE A 39 -6.46 16.73 -7.25
N ALA A 40 -5.57 17.42 -7.97
CA ALA A 40 -5.75 17.69 -9.39
C ALA A 40 -5.76 16.40 -10.22
N ALA A 41 -4.83 15.48 -9.93
CA ALA A 41 -4.71 14.19 -10.59
C ALA A 41 -5.94 13.31 -10.36
N VAL A 42 -6.41 13.18 -9.11
CA VAL A 42 -7.61 12.38 -8.79
C VAL A 42 -8.84 12.90 -9.52
N ARG A 43 -9.08 14.22 -9.50
CA ARG A 43 -10.22 14.83 -10.20
C ARG A 43 -10.15 14.63 -11.71
N ALA A 44 -8.97 14.80 -12.29
CA ALA A 44 -8.78 14.57 -13.71
C ALA A 44 -8.93 13.09 -14.08
N ALA A 45 -8.39 12.18 -13.27
CA ALA A 45 -8.50 10.74 -13.45
C ALA A 45 -9.96 10.28 -13.47
N HIS A 46 -10.78 10.75 -12.53
CA HIS A 46 -12.23 10.51 -12.51
C HIS A 46 -12.91 10.98 -13.81
N ARG A 47 -12.58 12.17 -14.29
CA ARG A 47 -13.14 12.72 -15.55
C ARG A 47 -12.67 11.98 -16.80
N LEU A 48 -11.51 11.33 -16.75
CA LEU A 48 -10.94 10.52 -17.82
C LEU A 48 -11.36 9.04 -17.71
N GLY A 49 -12.00 8.66 -16.60
CA GLY A 49 -12.29 7.26 -16.27
C GLY A 49 -11.02 6.43 -16.03
N LYS A 50 -9.89 7.04 -15.69
CA LYS A 50 -8.57 6.40 -15.49
C LYS A 50 -8.29 6.16 -14.00
N PRO A 51 -7.60 5.06 -13.63
CA PRO A 51 -7.13 4.88 -12.26
C PRO A 51 -6.01 5.84 -11.90
N VAL A 52 -5.84 6.09 -10.60
CA VAL A 52 -4.87 7.07 -10.07
C VAL A 52 -4.19 6.57 -8.80
N VAL A 53 -2.87 6.77 -8.75
CA VAL A 53 -2.02 6.59 -7.58
C VAL A 53 -1.50 7.96 -7.16
N ILE A 54 -1.47 8.22 -5.85
CA ILE A 54 -0.92 9.46 -5.31
C ILE A 54 0.15 9.17 -4.26
N THR A 55 1.26 9.90 -4.32
CA THR A 55 2.41 9.72 -3.43
C THR A 55 2.60 10.91 -2.49
N ALA A 56 2.49 10.67 -1.19
CA ALA A 56 2.76 11.62 -0.13
C ALA A 56 4.26 11.75 0.17
N ARG A 57 4.77 13.00 0.25
CA ARG A 57 6.23 13.26 0.33
C ARG A 57 6.69 13.91 1.63
N GLY A 58 5.80 14.57 2.38
CA GLY A 58 6.12 15.19 3.66
C GLY A 58 5.20 16.35 4.03
N THR A 59 5.44 17.56 3.51
CA THR A 59 4.70 18.79 3.89
C THR A 59 3.19 18.68 3.65
N ASP A 60 2.82 17.95 2.61
CA ASP A 60 1.47 17.62 2.19
C ASP A 60 0.71 16.72 3.19
N VAL A 61 1.43 16.06 4.10
CA VAL A 61 0.85 15.31 5.22
C VAL A 61 0.98 16.09 6.54
N ASN A 62 2.10 16.76 6.77
CA ASN A 62 2.44 17.24 8.11
C ASN A 62 2.16 18.72 8.38
N LEU A 63 1.88 19.52 7.35
CA LEU A 63 1.61 20.95 7.51
C LEU A 63 0.33 21.36 6.82
N LEU A 64 0.14 20.93 5.56
CA LEU A 64 -1.05 21.34 4.80
C LEU A 64 -2.36 20.87 5.46
N PRO A 65 -2.43 19.70 6.11
CA PRO A 65 -3.61 19.30 6.89
C PRO A 65 -3.91 20.14 8.13
N ASN A 66 -3.01 21.01 8.59
CA ASN A 66 -3.32 21.98 9.66
C ASN A 66 -4.28 23.08 9.17
N PHE A 67 -4.42 23.25 7.86
CA PHE A 67 -5.39 24.17 7.27
C PHE A 67 -6.69 23.40 6.91
N PRO A 68 -7.85 23.74 7.51
CA PRO A 68 -9.07 22.91 7.40
C PRO A 68 -9.55 22.62 5.98
N ARG A 69 -9.43 23.59 5.05
CA ARG A 69 -9.85 23.42 3.65
C ARG A 69 -8.94 22.45 2.92
N GLN A 70 -7.63 22.58 3.10
CA GLN A 70 -6.61 21.74 2.50
C GLN A 70 -6.72 20.32 3.06
N ARG A 71 -6.89 20.17 4.37
CA ARG A 71 -7.17 18.87 5.02
C ARG A 71 -8.34 18.17 4.36
N LYS A 72 -9.48 18.86 4.21
CA LYS A 72 -10.67 18.29 3.58
C LYS A 72 -10.35 17.79 2.16
N MET A 73 -9.73 18.62 1.33
CA MET A 73 -9.39 18.27 -0.05
C MET A 73 -8.38 17.10 -0.12
N ILE A 74 -7.37 17.08 0.75
CA ILE A 74 -6.37 16.00 0.83
C ILE A 74 -7.06 14.69 1.19
N MET A 75 -7.90 14.68 2.23
CA MET A 75 -8.57 13.46 2.68
C MET A 75 -9.62 12.95 1.68
N GLU A 76 -10.26 13.84 0.92
CA GLU A 76 -11.11 13.45 -0.22
C GLU A 76 -10.26 12.77 -1.30
N ALA A 77 -9.15 13.37 -1.73
CA ALA A 77 -8.27 12.78 -2.73
C ALA A 77 -7.67 11.43 -2.30
N VAL A 78 -7.26 11.31 -1.02
CA VAL A 78 -6.76 10.05 -0.44
C VAL A 78 -7.80 8.94 -0.45
N ARG A 79 -9.08 9.26 -0.17
CA ARG A 79 -10.16 8.27 -0.24
C ARG A 79 -10.49 7.86 -1.66
N ASP A 80 -10.44 8.82 -2.59
CA ASP A 80 -10.84 8.62 -3.98
C ASP A 80 -9.74 7.99 -4.84
N ALA A 81 -8.47 8.07 -4.43
CA ALA A 81 -7.37 7.39 -5.12
C ALA A 81 -7.50 5.86 -5.06
N ASN A 82 -6.98 5.19 -6.10
CA ASN A 82 -6.93 3.72 -6.16
C ASN A 82 -5.86 3.16 -5.22
N ALA A 83 -4.71 3.83 -5.12
CA ALA A 83 -3.68 3.53 -4.14
C ALA A 83 -3.00 4.83 -3.66
N VAL A 84 -2.47 4.79 -2.45
CA VAL A 84 -1.71 5.88 -1.84
C VAL A 84 -0.34 5.36 -1.42
N ILE A 85 0.71 6.09 -1.77
CA ILE A 85 2.08 5.75 -1.39
C ILE A 85 2.59 6.79 -0.40
N THR A 86 3.30 6.38 0.64
CA THR A 86 4.04 7.28 1.53
C THR A 86 5.52 6.95 1.49
N VAL A 87 6.38 7.99 1.52
CA VAL A 87 7.84 7.78 1.50
C VAL A 87 8.43 7.32 2.83
N ALA A 88 7.64 7.27 3.90
CA ALA A 88 8.04 6.85 5.23
C ALA A 88 6.84 6.28 5.99
N ALA A 89 7.09 5.41 6.97
CA ALA A 89 6.06 4.83 7.84
C ALA A 89 5.41 5.91 8.71
N ALA A 90 6.18 6.86 9.23
CA ALA A 90 5.66 7.97 10.02
C ALA A 90 4.61 8.81 9.25
N LEU A 91 4.76 8.94 7.92
CA LEU A 91 3.79 9.63 7.07
C LEU A 91 2.52 8.80 6.87
N LYS A 92 2.64 7.47 6.78
CA LYS A 92 1.49 6.56 6.75
C LYS A 92 0.71 6.66 8.05
N ASP A 93 1.39 6.61 9.18
CA ASP A 93 0.74 6.71 10.49
C ASP A 93 0.00 8.04 10.65
N GLU A 94 0.58 9.15 10.18
CA GLU A 94 -0.09 10.45 10.20
C GLU A 94 -1.31 10.49 9.28
N LEU A 95 -1.24 9.94 8.06
CA LEU A 95 -2.42 9.87 7.18
C LEU A 95 -3.53 9.01 7.79
N VAL A 96 -3.19 7.88 8.41
CA VAL A 96 -4.15 7.03 9.11
C VAL A 96 -4.78 7.78 10.28
N ARG A 97 -3.98 8.50 11.10
CA ARG A 97 -4.48 9.38 12.16
C ARG A 97 -5.44 10.45 11.64
N LEU A 98 -5.19 10.98 10.45
CA LEU A 98 -6.07 11.96 9.79
C LEU A 98 -7.36 11.36 9.22
N GLY A 99 -7.49 10.02 9.18
CA GLY A 99 -8.68 9.28 8.75
C GLY A 99 -8.55 8.58 7.40
N ALA A 100 -7.33 8.30 6.94
CA ALA A 100 -7.10 7.57 5.69
C ALA A 100 -7.29 6.05 5.90
N PRO A 101 -7.84 5.34 4.90
CA PRO A 101 -7.94 3.87 4.93
C PRO A 101 -6.55 3.23 4.86
N ASN A 102 -6.17 2.49 5.91
CA ASN A 102 -4.84 1.88 6.07
C ASN A 102 -4.50 0.91 4.92
N GLU A 103 -5.50 0.16 4.45
CA GLU A 103 -5.41 -0.82 3.38
C GLU A 103 -5.06 -0.21 2.02
N LYS A 104 -5.29 1.10 1.82
CA LYS A 104 -4.91 1.80 0.58
C LYS A 104 -3.48 2.35 0.61
N ILE A 105 -2.83 2.36 1.78
CA ILE A 105 -1.55 3.05 1.97
C ILE A 105 -0.39 2.06 1.99
N SER A 106 0.47 2.17 1.00
CA SER A 106 1.75 1.45 0.93
C SER A 106 2.91 2.37 1.26
N VAL A 107 3.86 1.89 2.07
CA VAL A 107 5.10 2.63 2.38
C VAL A 107 6.16 2.24 1.36
N LEU A 108 6.57 3.18 0.51
CA LEU A 108 7.68 3.02 -0.42
C LEU A 108 8.68 4.16 -0.22
N ARG A 109 9.77 3.84 0.48
CA ARG A 109 10.89 4.77 0.66
C ARG A 109 11.55 5.13 -0.66
N ASN A 110 12.21 6.29 -0.71
CA ASN A 110 13.11 6.57 -1.84
C ASN A 110 14.34 5.65 -1.80
N GLY A 111 14.90 5.39 -2.97
CA GLY A 111 16.20 4.75 -3.10
C GLY A 111 17.36 5.74 -3.20
N VAL A 112 18.57 5.19 -3.30
CA VAL A 112 19.80 5.92 -3.63
C VAL A 112 20.42 5.37 -4.91
N ASP A 113 20.95 6.25 -5.75
CA ASP A 113 21.72 5.87 -6.93
C ASP A 113 23.13 5.45 -6.51
N LEU A 114 23.34 4.15 -6.38
CA LEU A 114 24.61 3.54 -5.96
C LEU A 114 25.71 3.62 -7.02
N SER A 115 25.38 4.00 -8.26
CA SER A 115 26.33 4.22 -9.34
C SER A 115 26.91 5.63 -9.28
N LEU A 116 26.06 6.61 -8.99
CA LEU A 116 26.45 8.01 -8.82
C LEU A 116 27.12 8.26 -7.47
N PHE A 117 26.49 7.81 -6.39
CA PHE A 117 26.99 7.93 -5.03
C PHE A 117 27.76 6.67 -4.68
N ARG A 118 29.10 6.78 -4.72
CA ARG A 118 30.01 5.67 -4.46
C ARG A 118 31.29 6.13 -3.77
N PRO A 119 32.02 5.21 -3.11
CA PRO A 119 33.34 5.51 -2.60
C PRO A 119 34.26 6.01 -3.73
N LEU A 120 34.97 7.12 -3.46
CA LEU A 120 35.97 7.74 -4.32
C LEU A 120 37.29 7.91 -3.54
N ASP A 121 38.37 8.32 -4.21
CA ASP A 121 39.63 8.65 -3.53
C ASP A 121 39.45 9.93 -2.69
N ARG A 122 39.14 9.71 -1.41
CA ARG A 122 38.95 10.75 -0.41
C ARG A 122 40.21 11.61 -0.21
N ASN A 123 41.40 11.04 -0.28
CA ASN A 123 42.64 11.77 -0.03
C ASN A 123 42.94 12.73 -1.18
N GLU A 124 42.68 12.30 -2.42
CA GLU A 124 42.74 13.19 -3.59
C GLU A 124 41.74 14.34 -3.48
N ILE A 125 40.47 14.04 -3.15
CA ILE A 125 39.43 15.07 -3.03
C ILE A 125 39.78 16.07 -1.91
N ARG A 126 40.20 15.60 -0.74
CA ARG A 126 40.60 16.46 0.38
C ARG A 126 41.77 17.38 0.03
N ARG A 127 42.79 16.87 -0.68
CA ARG A 127 43.90 17.70 -1.18
C ARG A 127 43.40 18.79 -2.12
N ARG A 128 42.56 18.46 -3.10
CA ARG A 128 41.99 19.44 -4.05
C ARG A 128 41.13 20.51 -3.36
N LEU A 129 40.40 20.14 -2.31
CA LEU A 129 39.55 21.05 -1.55
C LEU A 129 40.28 21.75 -0.39
N ASN A 130 41.60 21.52 -0.22
CA ASN A 130 42.39 22.03 0.91
C ASN A 130 41.72 21.74 2.27
N LEU A 131 41.39 20.46 2.51
CA LEU A 131 40.74 19.97 3.72
C LEU A 131 41.68 19.09 4.54
N SER A 132 41.70 19.33 5.85
CA SER A 132 42.45 18.57 6.85
C SER A 132 41.59 18.38 8.10
N GLY A 133 41.95 17.42 8.94
CA GLY A 133 41.20 17.12 10.17
C GLY A 133 39.82 16.53 9.89
N ASP A 134 38.91 16.79 10.82
CA ASP A 134 37.52 16.32 10.76
C ASP A 134 36.71 17.25 9.85
N VAL A 135 35.95 16.66 8.92
CA VAL A 135 35.15 17.39 7.94
C VAL A 135 33.69 17.01 8.10
N ILE A 136 32.83 17.98 8.38
CA ILE A 136 31.38 17.79 8.44
C ILE A 136 30.77 18.41 7.19
N ALA A 137 29.89 17.69 6.51
CA ALA A 137 29.08 18.25 5.43
C ALA A 137 27.68 18.59 5.95
N SER A 138 27.08 19.67 5.49
CA SER A 138 25.65 19.93 5.62
C SER A 138 25.10 20.34 4.26
N VAL A 139 24.17 19.55 3.73
CA VAL A 139 23.71 19.66 2.34
C VAL A 139 22.20 19.88 2.29
N GLY A 140 21.78 20.97 1.66
CA GLY A 140 20.38 21.28 1.43
C GLY A 140 20.11 22.77 1.26
N HIS A 141 18.88 23.14 0.95
CA HIS A 141 18.47 24.54 0.84
C HIS A 141 18.82 25.35 2.11
N LEU A 142 19.27 26.58 1.93
CA LEU A 142 19.60 27.49 3.04
C LEU A 142 18.33 28.20 3.48
N ILE A 143 17.48 27.46 4.19
CA ILE A 143 16.22 27.90 4.79
C ILE A 143 16.16 27.43 6.24
N GLU A 144 15.41 28.13 7.11
CA GLU A 144 15.28 27.83 8.55
C GLU A 144 14.99 26.36 8.83
N ARG A 145 14.07 25.77 8.04
CA ARG A 145 13.67 24.37 8.17
C ARG A 145 14.84 23.38 8.13
N LYS A 146 15.92 23.68 7.41
CA LYS A 146 17.07 22.77 7.25
C LYS A 146 18.04 22.79 8.43
N GLY A 147 17.97 23.80 9.30
CA GLY A 147 18.72 23.85 10.55
C GLY A 147 20.23 24.06 10.40
N HIS A 148 20.69 24.69 9.31
CA HIS A 148 22.13 24.95 9.10
C HIS A 148 22.72 25.80 10.21
N ASP A 149 21.92 26.68 10.81
CA ASP A 149 22.23 27.47 12.00
C ASP A 149 22.63 26.60 13.19
N LEU A 150 21.86 25.54 13.47
CA LEU A 150 22.15 24.59 14.55
C LEU A 150 23.46 23.82 14.30
N VAL A 151 23.74 23.49 13.04
CA VAL A 151 25.01 22.83 12.67
C VAL A 151 26.18 23.81 12.84
N ILE A 152 26.05 25.07 12.41
CA ILE A 152 27.08 26.11 12.62
C ILE A 152 27.33 26.33 14.12
N GLU A 153 26.29 26.41 14.94
CA GLU A 153 26.43 26.54 16.39
C GLU A 153 27.16 25.34 17.01
N ALA A 154 26.87 24.12 16.55
CA ALA A 154 27.53 22.90 17.01
C ALA A 154 29.05 22.91 16.76
N ILE A 155 29.53 23.59 15.70
CA ILE A 155 30.96 23.72 15.37
C ILE A 155 31.76 24.45 16.45
N LYS A 156 31.11 25.26 17.30
CA LYS A 156 31.77 25.89 18.46
C LYS A 156 32.32 24.84 19.44
N SER A 157 31.64 23.71 19.58
CA SER A 157 32.04 22.62 20.48
C SER A 157 32.90 21.54 19.82
N LEU A 158 33.31 21.77 18.56
CA LEU A 158 34.10 20.87 17.72
C LEU A 158 35.26 21.68 17.08
N PRO A 159 36.29 22.06 17.85
CA PRO A 159 37.29 23.06 17.43
C PRO A 159 38.14 22.63 16.22
N GLU A 160 38.38 21.33 16.05
CA GLU A 160 39.18 20.77 14.95
C GLU A 160 38.36 20.48 13.69
N ALA A 161 37.04 20.66 13.74
CA ALA A 161 36.16 20.33 12.63
C ALA A 161 35.98 21.50 11.65
N THR A 162 36.04 21.19 10.35
CA THR A 162 35.63 22.07 9.26
C THR A 162 34.22 21.70 8.81
N LEU A 163 33.33 22.69 8.69
CA LEU A 163 31.97 22.53 8.17
C LEU A 163 31.89 22.99 6.71
N LEU A 164 31.44 22.10 5.83
CA LEU A 164 31.10 22.39 4.44
C LEU A 164 29.58 22.54 4.32
N ILE A 165 29.11 23.73 3.94
CA ILE A 165 27.69 23.99 3.69
C ILE A 165 27.45 24.06 2.19
N VAL A 166 26.63 23.15 1.68
CA VAL A 166 26.26 23.07 0.26
C VAL A 166 24.77 23.40 0.10
N GLY A 167 24.49 24.39 -0.74
CA GLY A 167 23.13 24.81 -1.06
C GLY A 167 23.02 26.32 -1.29
N GLU A 168 21.81 26.73 -1.64
CA GLU A 168 21.40 28.13 -1.80
C GLU A 168 20.07 28.36 -1.09
N GLY A 169 19.83 29.61 -0.72
CA GLY A 169 18.60 30.04 -0.07
C GLY A 169 18.75 31.40 0.63
N GLU A 170 17.62 31.92 1.07
CA GLU A 170 17.49 33.25 1.69
C GLU A 170 18.30 33.40 2.98
N GLU A 171 18.54 32.31 3.71
CA GLU A 171 19.27 32.34 4.99
C GLU A 171 20.79 32.47 4.81
N ARG A 172 21.32 32.45 3.57
CA ARG A 172 22.77 32.45 3.31
C ARG A 172 23.52 33.55 4.06
N ALA A 173 23.00 34.77 4.04
CA ALA A 173 23.62 35.94 4.68
C ALA A 173 23.51 35.86 6.21
N ALA A 174 22.35 35.45 6.74
CA ALA A 174 22.14 35.27 8.17
C ALA A 174 23.07 34.18 8.76
N LEU A 175 23.25 33.08 8.04
CA LEU A 175 24.16 31.99 8.42
C LEU A 175 25.62 32.42 8.40
N ALA A 176 26.05 33.24 7.43
CA ALA A 176 27.40 33.80 7.40
C ALA A 176 27.65 34.71 8.60
N ALA A 177 26.69 35.60 8.89
CA ALA A 177 26.75 36.50 10.04
C ALA A 177 26.76 35.71 11.37
N LEU A 178 26.01 34.61 11.45
CA LEU A 178 26.04 33.71 12.60
C LEU A 178 27.43 33.08 12.80
N ALA A 179 28.04 32.53 11.74
CA ALA A 179 29.38 31.96 11.81
C ALA A 179 30.42 32.99 12.31
N HIS A 180 30.35 34.22 11.79
CA HIS A 180 31.22 35.32 12.24
C HIS A 180 30.97 35.71 13.71
N ARG A 181 29.71 35.87 14.14
CA ARG A 181 29.39 36.18 15.55
C ARG A 181 29.89 35.11 16.52
N LEU A 182 29.96 33.86 16.07
CA LEU A 182 30.41 32.73 16.87
C LEU A 182 31.94 32.51 16.81
N GLY A 183 32.66 33.25 15.96
CA GLY A 183 34.10 33.09 15.77
C GLY A 183 34.50 31.77 15.11
N VAL A 184 33.64 31.23 14.23
CA VAL A 184 33.85 29.95 13.52
C VAL A 184 33.93 30.11 12.01
N GLU A 185 33.93 31.34 11.49
CA GLU A 185 33.89 31.66 10.07
C GLU A 185 35.01 31.00 9.25
N ASP A 186 36.23 30.92 9.79
CA ASP A 186 37.38 30.31 9.11
C ASP A 186 37.22 28.80 8.91
N ARG A 187 36.32 28.18 9.68
CA ARG A 187 36.02 26.74 9.65
C ARG A 187 34.68 26.44 8.98
N VAL A 188 33.88 27.44 8.63
CA VAL A 188 32.60 27.25 7.93
C VAL A 188 32.73 27.70 6.48
N ARG A 189 32.84 26.72 5.57
CA ARG A 189 32.97 26.95 4.13
C ARG A 189 31.63 26.76 3.44
N PHE A 190 31.10 27.84 2.89
CA PHE A 190 29.90 27.78 2.06
C PHE A 190 30.29 27.58 0.59
N LEU A 191 29.85 26.46 0.02
CA LEU A 191 30.21 26.06 -1.34
C LEU A 191 29.16 26.49 -2.39
N GLY A 192 28.06 27.10 -1.95
CA GLY A 192 26.95 27.48 -2.82
C GLY A 192 26.22 26.26 -3.38
N LYS A 193 25.50 26.44 -4.49
CA LYS A 193 24.86 25.33 -5.19
C LYS A 193 25.89 24.51 -5.95
N VAL A 194 25.93 23.22 -5.63
CA VAL A 194 26.77 22.23 -6.31
C VAL A 194 25.87 21.34 -7.16
N ALA A 195 26.34 20.98 -8.36
CA ALA A 195 25.64 20.03 -9.23
C ALA A 195 25.47 18.68 -8.49
N HIS A 196 24.35 17.99 -8.69
CA HIS A 196 24.00 16.81 -7.92
C HIS A 196 25.07 15.72 -8.02
N GLU A 197 25.66 15.56 -9.21
CA GLU A 197 26.71 14.59 -9.52
C GLU A 197 28.02 14.90 -8.79
N LYS A 198 28.23 16.15 -8.40
CA LYS A 198 29.41 16.61 -7.65
C LYS A 198 29.24 16.51 -6.13
N LEU A 199 28.03 16.24 -5.63
CA LEU A 199 27.81 16.00 -4.21
C LEU A 199 28.54 14.76 -3.70
N ALA A 200 28.73 13.74 -4.56
CA ALA A 200 29.51 12.56 -4.21
C ALA A 200 30.94 12.91 -3.76
N GLU A 201 31.57 13.93 -4.35
CA GLU A 201 32.91 14.40 -3.93
C GLU A 201 32.85 15.01 -2.51
N ILE A 202 31.82 15.80 -2.21
CA ILE A 202 31.64 16.42 -0.89
C ILE A 202 31.39 15.36 0.18
N TYR A 203 30.50 14.40 -0.10
CA TYR A 203 30.23 13.31 0.82
C TYR A 203 31.49 12.47 1.07
N ASN A 204 32.26 12.13 0.02
CA ASN A 204 33.52 11.40 0.18
C ASN A 204 34.58 12.19 0.96
N ALA A 205 34.61 13.52 0.84
CA ALA A 205 35.52 14.36 1.61
C ALA A 205 35.15 14.43 3.10
N ALA A 206 33.87 14.26 3.45
CA ALA A 206 33.37 14.38 4.81
C ALA A 206 33.59 13.11 5.67
N ASP A 207 33.77 13.33 6.97
CA ASP A 207 33.73 12.34 8.05
C ASP A 207 32.30 12.06 8.52
N ALA A 208 31.44 13.08 8.49
CA ALA A 208 30.03 12.97 8.83
C ALA A 208 29.19 13.95 8.01
N LEU A 209 27.99 13.53 7.62
CA LEU A 209 26.93 14.44 7.18
C LEU A 209 26.11 14.88 8.39
N ALA A 210 25.82 16.18 8.52
CA ALA A 210 24.94 16.74 9.54
C ALA A 210 23.64 17.26 8.92
N LEU A 211 22.49 16.74 9.37
CA LEU A 211 21.16 17.17 8.95
C LEU A 211 20.29 17.56 10.16
N ALA A 212 20.21 18.85 10.45
CA ALA A 212 19.47 19.37 11.61
C ALA A 212 18.04 19.82 11.27
N SER A 213 17.40 19.15 10.32
CA SER A 213 16.11 19.61 9.78
C SER A 213 14.98 19.50 10.82
N SER A 214 14.06 20.46 10.83
CA SER A 214 12.84 20.38 11.65
C SER A 214 11.79 19.43 11.05
N ARG A 215 11.93 19.12 9.76
CA ARG A 215 10.96 18.33 9.02
C ARG A 215 11.55 17.61 7.82
N GLU A 216 11.43 16.28 7.79
CA GLU A 216 11.86 15.44 6.66
C GLU A 216 10.87 14.31 6.38
N GLY A 217 10.55 14.09 5.09
CA GLY A 217 9.76 12.94 4.65
C GLY A 217 10.63 11.69 4.55
N TRP A 218 11.52 11.67 3.55
CA TRP A 218 12.59 10.69 3.42
C TRP A 218 13.86 11.41 2.92
N PRO A 219 14.82 11.71 3.81
CA PRO A 219 15.94 12.58 3.49
C PRO A 219 17.01 11.86 2.67
N ASN A 220 16.94 11.98 1.33
CA ASN A 220 17.88 11.32 0.41
C ASN A 220 19.35 11.63 0.70
N VAL A 221 19.69 12.85 1.14
CA VAL A 221 21.07 13.25 1.46
C VAL A 221 21.72 12.32 2.48
N LEU A 222 20.95 11.74 3.43
CA LEU A 222 21.47 10.76 4.38
C LEU A 222 21.93 9.48 3.64
N LEU A 223 21.09 8.96 2.74
CA LEU A 223 21.41 7.78 1.93
C LEU A 223 22.55 8.04 0.96
N GLU A 224 22.59 9.22 0.33
CA GLU A 224 23.65 9.61 -0.61
C GLU A 224 25.02 9.68 0.09
N ALA A 225 25.08 10.25 1.29
CA ALA A 225 26.29 10.28 2.10
C ALA A 225 26.73 8.88 2.52
N MET A 226 25.79 8.06 3.02
CA MET A 226 26.08 6.69 3.42
C MET A 226 26.54 5.84 2.23
N ALA A 227 25.95 6.03 1.04
CA ALA A 227 26.38 5.36 -0.19
C ALA A 227 27.80 5.79 -0.61
N CYS A 228 28.29 6.96 -0.20
CA CYS A 228 29.69 7.34 -0.38
C CYS A 228 30.62 6.75 0.71
N GLY A 229 30.08 6.05 1.70
CA GLY A 229 30.80 5.54 2.87
C GLY A 229 30.94 6.57 4.00
N THR A 230 30.09 7.59 4.04
CA THR A 230 30.13 8.67 5.04
C THR A 230 28.91 8.57 5.95
N GLN A 231 29.16 8.36 7.25
CA GLN A 231 28.10 8.28 8.26
C GLN A 231 27.30 9.57 8.34
N ALA A 232 26.07 9.49 8.81
CA ALA A 232 25.16 10.60 8.92
C ALA A 232 24.69 10.82 10.37
N VAL A 233 24.64 12.08 10.77
CA VAL A 233 24.06 12.55 12.02
C VAL A 233 22.85 13.41 11.69
N ALA A 234 21.68 13.06 12.21
CA ALA A 234 20.46 13.79 11.94
C ALA A 234 19.66 14.07 13.20
N THR A 235 18.77 15.06 13.15
CA THR A 235 17.74 15.27 14.16
C THR A 235 16.69 14.15 14.11
N PRO A 236 16.05 13.80 15.25
CA PRO A 236 15.12 12.68 15.34
C PRO A 236 13.74 13.06 14.78
N VAL A 237 13.68 13.37 13.48
CA VAL A 237 12.45 13.78 12.78
C VAL A 237 12.04 12.75 11.73
N TRP A 238 10.90 12.09 11.98
CA TRP A 238 10.21 11.16 11.09
C TRP A 238 11.13 10.23 10.29
N GLY A 239 11.24 10.43 8.97
CA GLY A 239 12.03 9.57 8.10
C GLY A 239 13.51 9.51 8.45
N SER A 240 14.05 10.48 9.19
CA SER A 240 15.45 10.41 9.67
C SER A 240 15.67 9.22 10.60
N GLY A 241 14.70 8.93 11.48
CA GLY A 241 14.76 7.78 12.39
C GLY A 241 14.51 6.44 11.70
N GLU A 242 13.83 6.44 10.57
CA GLU A 242 13.66 5.26 9.72
C GLU A 242 14.89 5.00 8.83
N VAL A 243 15.65 6.04 8.51
CA VAL A 243 16.88 5.96 7.69
C VAL A 243 18.10 5.59 8.52
N ILE A 244 18.23 6.09 9.75
CA ILE A 244 19.37 5.80 10.65
C ILE A 244 18.91 4.82 11.72
N THR A 245 19.06 3.52 11.44
CA THR A 245 18.58 2.44 12.32
C THR A 245 19.69 1.53 12.84
N ALA A 246 20.94 1.74 12.42
CA ALA A 246 22.09 0.96 12.88
C ALA A 246 23.33 1.86 13.08
N PRO A 247 24.28 1.45 13.95
CA PRO A 247 25.47 2.24 14.25
C PRO A 247 26.36 2.56 13.03
N GLU A 248 26.37 1.68 12.03
CA GLU A 248 27.14 1.87 10.79
C GLU A 248 26.62 3.03 9.94
N ALA A 249 25.34 3.40 10.10
CA ALA A 249 24.73 4.54 9.42
C ALA A 249 25.12 5.88 10.05
N GLY A 250 25.52 5.87 11.33
CA GLY A 250 25.77 7.06 12.14
C GLY A 250 24.81 7.13 13.33
N GLY A 251 24.24 8.30 13.60
CA GLY A 251 23.46 8.51 14.82
C GLY A 251 22.38 9.58 14.72
N LEU A 252 21.47 9.57 15.69
CA LEU A 252 20.47 10.62 15.85
C LEU A 252 20.85 11.50 17.03
N ALA A 253 20.70 12.82 16.86
CA ALA A 253 20.73 13.74 17.99
C ALA A 253 19.56 13.44 18.93
N SER A 254 19.72 13.72 20.23
CA SER A 254 18.65 13.52 21.21
C SER A 254 17.43 14.42 20.97
N GLU A 255 17.67 15.60 20.39
CA GLU A 255 16.66 16.60 20.05
C GLU A 255 17.19 17.54 18.95
N ARG A 256 16.33 18.44 18.46
CA ARG A 256 16.73 19.51 17.53
C ARG A 256 17.29 20.71 18.30
N SER A 257 18.55 20.61 18.72
CA SER A 257 19.31 21.72 19.30
C SER A 257 20.79 21.65 18.88
N ALA A 258 21.49 22.79 18.93
CA ALA A 258 22.92 22.84 18.60
C ALA A 258 23.76 21.95 19.54
N ASN A 259 23.44 21.92 20.83
CA ASN A 259 24.13 21.09 21.82
C ASN A 259 23.95 19.59 21.54
N ALA A 260 22.71 19.16 21.26
CA ALA A 260 22.44 17.76 20.93
C ALA A 260 23.11 17.34 19.61
N MET A 261 23.11 18.24 18.61
CA MET A 261 23.82 18.03 17.34
C MET A 261 25.34 17.92 17.54
N ALA A 262 25.93 18.79 18.38
CA ALA A 262 27.35 18.75 18.70
C ALA A 262 27.75 17.43 19.39
N GLU A 263 26.95 16.96 20.35
CA GLU A 263 27.21 15.71 21.07
C GLU A 263 27.12 14.49 20.14
N ALA A 264 26.09 14.46 19.29
CA ALA A 264 25.93 13.38 18.32
C ALA A 264 27.05 13.38 17.28
N LEU A 265 27.48 14.54 16.80
CA LEU A 265 28.62 14.68 15.90
C LEU A 265 29.93 14.27 16.57
N ARG A 266 30.16 14.67 17.83
CA ARG A 266 31.33 14.23 18.60
C ARG A 266 31.38 12.71 18.71
N THR A 267 30.26 12.10 19.06
CA THR A 267 30.14 10.63 19.16
C THR A 267 30.40 9.95 17.82
N ALA A 268 29.81 10.46 16.73
CA ALA A 268 30.04 9.93 15.39
C ALA A 268 31.53 10.05 14.97
N LEU A 269 32.15 11.20 15.24
CA LEU A 269 33.56 11.47 14.98
C LEU A 269 34.51 10.68 15.90
N SER A 270 34.07 10.18 17.06
CA SER A 270 34.88 9.28 17.89
C SER A 270 34.73 7.81 17.49
N THR A 271 33.50 7.36 17.20
CA THR A 271 33.21 5.96 16.90
C THR A 271 33.73 5.54 15.53
N ARG A 272 33.59 6.43 14.52
CA ARG A 272 34.07 6.25 13.14
C ARG A 272 33.86 4.82 12.61
N PRO A 273 32.61 4.41 12.31
CA PRO A 273 32.37 3.15 11.62
C PRO A 273 33.18 3.10 10.32
N SER A 274 33.55 1.89 9.88
CA SER A 274 34.28 1.76 8.62
C SER A 274 33.43 2.25 7.45
N ARG A 275 34.08 2.91 6.49
CA ARG A 275 33.37 3.46 5.32
C ARG A 275 32.69 2.36 4.52
N GLU A 276 33.29 1.17 4.50
CA GLU A 276 32.77 -0.03 3.87
C GLU A 276 31.49 -0.51 4.56
N ALA A 277 31.43 -0.49 5.90
CA ALA A 277 30.24 -0.87 6.64
C ALA A 277 29.10 0.14 6.43
N THR A 278 29.40 1.44 6.45
CA THR A 278 28.44 2.49 6.12
C THR A 278 27.92 2.36 4.68
N ARG A 279 28.80 2.06 3.72
CA ARG A 279 28.41 1.77 2.33
C ARG A 279 27.48 0.56 2.26
N ALA A 280 27.85 -0.56 2.87
CA ALA A 280 27.05 -1.78 2.87
C ALA A 280 25.66 -1.56 3.49
N TYR A 281 25.57 -0.71 4.53
CA TYR A 281 24.30 -0.28 5.10
C TYR A 281 23.41 0.40 4.04
N ALA A 282 23.98 1.34 3.27
CA ALA A 282 23.28 2.11 2.23
C ALA A 282 22.88 1.28 1.00
N GLU A 283 23.61 0.21 0.67
CA GLU A 283 23.30 -0.64 -0.50
C GLU A 283 21.94 -1.35 -0.39
N ARG A 284 21.48 -1.58 0.84
CA ARG A 284 20.12 -2.08 1.13
C ARG A 284 19.03 -1.09 0.72
N PHE A 285 19.39 0.16 0.43
CA PHE A 285 18.49 1.24 0.07
C PHE A 285 18.53 1.59 -1.43
N SER A 286 18.94 0.68 -2.30
CA SER A 286 18.91 0.92 -3.76
C SER A 286 17.49 1.22 -4.28
N TRP A 287 17.42 1.80 -5.49
CA TRP A 287 16.15 2.05 -6.18
C TRP A 287 15.43 0.77 -6.64
N ASN A 288 16.14 -0.35 -6.83
CA ASN A 288 15.58 -1.56 -7.43
C ASN A 288 14.34 -2.05 -6.66
N GLU A 289 14.45 -2.25 -5.34
CA GLU A 289 13.33 -2.71 -4.51
C GLU A 289 12.12 -1.75 -4.58
N THR A 290 12.38 -0.44 -4.52
CA THR A 290 11.33 0.58 -4.60
C THR A 290 10.67 0.58 -5.99
N SER A 291 11.44 0.43 -7.05
CA SER A 291 10.97 0.39 -8.43
C SER A 291 10.13 -0.85 -8.71
N ASP A 292 10.60 -2.03 -8.30
CA ASP A 292 9.88 -3.29 -8.47
C ASP A 292 8.53 -3.24 -7.74
N ARG A 293 8.53 -2.74 -6.50
CA ARG A 293 7.30 -2.63 -5.71
C ARG A 293 6.35 -1.56 -6.21
N LEU A 294 6.88 -0.45 -6.74
CA LEU A 294 6.06 0.57 -7.42
C LEU A 294 5.39 -0.02 -8.67
N GLN A 295 6.14 -0.78 -9.46
CA GLN A 295 5.62 -1.47 -10.63
C GLN A 295 4.50 -2.44 -10.24
N SER A 296 4.68 -3.27 -9.20
CA SER A 296 3.60 -4.18 -8.75
C SER A 296 2.34 -3.43 -8.33
N ILE A 297 2.46 -2.30 -7.62
CA ILE A 297 1.29 -1.48 -7.26
C ILE A 297 0.59 -0.95 -8.52
N PHE A 298 1.35 -0.52 -9.51
CA PHE A 298 0.81 -0.02 -10.77
C PHE A 298 0.09 -1.10 -11.57
N GLU A 299 0.68 -2.29 -11.65
CA GLU A 299 0.08 -3.48 -12.27
C GLU A 299 -1.23 -3.85 -11.56
N ASP A 300 -1.22 -3.98 -10.24
CA ASP A 300 -2.41 -4.29 -9.44
C ASP A 300 -3.53 -3.24 -9.65
N VAL A 301 -3.19 -1.96 -9.63
CA VAL A 301 -4.15 -0.87 -9.82
C VAL A 301 -4.72 -0.88 -11.25
N ALA A 302 -3.88 -1.09 -12.25
CA ALA A 302 -4.30 -1.16 -13.65
C ALA A 302 -5.19 -2.40 -13.90
N GLU A 303 -4.81 -3.57 -13.38
CA GLU A 303 -5.57 -4.81 -13.49
C GLU A 303 -6.92 -4.71 -12.80
N ASN A 304 -6.97 -4.21 -11.56
CA ASN A 304 -8.22 -3.99 -10.84
C ASN A 304 -9.14 -3.01 -11.58
N ALA A 305 -8.58 -1.95 -12.17
CA ALA A 305 -9.36 -1.00 -12.98
C ALA A 305 -9.88 -1.62 -14.28
N ARG A 306 -9.06 -2.44 -14.97
CA ARG A 306 -9.47 -3.19 -16.15
C ARG A 306 -10.55 -4.22 -15.80
N ALA A 307 -10.40 -4.95 -14.72
CA ALA A 307 -11.38 -5.89 -14.20
C ALA A 307 -12.69 -5.16 -13.84
N ALA A 308 -12.64 -4.04 -13.13
CA ALA A 308 -13.81 -3.23 -12.81
C ALA A 308 -14.53 -2.67 -14.06
N ARG A 309 -13.79 -2.34 -15.13
CA ARG A 309 -14.38 -1.94 -16.43
C ARG A 309 -14.92 -3.12 -17.25
N ALA A 310 -14.25 -4.28 -17.17
CA ALA A 310 -14.63 -5.52 -17.85
C ALA A 310 -15.86 -6.15 -17.20
N VAL A 311 -16.01 -5.99 -15.88
CA VAL A 311 -17.28 -5.98 -15.17
C VAL A 311 -18.03 -4.71 -15.58
N LYS A 312 -18.36 -4.60 -16.88
CA LYS A 312 -19.55 -3.88 -17.28
C LYS A 312 -20.63 -4.47 -16.39
N THR A 313 -21.21 -3.63 -15.53
CA THR A 313 -22.54 -3.90 -15.02
C THR A 313 -23.32 -4.35 -16.22
N CYS A 314 -23.61 -5.65 -16.29
CA CYS A 314 -24.77 -6.08 -17.04
C CYS A 314 -25.84 -5.21 -16.40
N ARG A 315 -26.31 -4.16 -17.12
CA ARG A 315 -27.55 -3.52 -16.74
C ARG A 315 -28.48 -4.72 -16.74
N ILE A 316 -28.77 -5.22 -15.54
CA ILE A 316 -29.86 -6.15 -15.36
C ILE A 316 -31.02 -5.29 -15.80
N GLN A 317 -31.37 -5.36 -17.09
CA GLN A 317 -32.68 -4.95 -17.51
C GLN A 317 -33.58 -5.72 -16.56
N PRO A 318 -34.46 -5.05 -15.82
CA PRO A 318 -35.42 -5.77 -15.00
C PRO A 318 -36.09 -6.75 -15.97
N VAL A 319 -35.80 -8.04 -15.83
CA VAL A 319 -36.42 -9.09 -16.66
C VAL A 319 -37.94 -9.03 -16.47
N PHE A 320 -38.37 -8.35 -15.41
CA PHE A 320 -39.71 -8.21 -14.89
C PHE A 320 -40.07 -6.73 -14.77
N GLN A 321 -40.30 -6.05 -15.89
CA GLN A 321 -40.83 -4.67 -15.88
C GLN A 321 -42.31 -4.61 -15.45
N ASN A 322 -43.02 -5.75 -15.43
CA ASN A 322 -44.46 -5.83 -15.11
C ASN A 322 -44.84 -7.04 -14.22
N SER A 323 -43.89 -7.72 -13.57
CA SER A 323 -44.19 -8.89 -12.73
C SER A 323 -44.22 -8.51 -11.25
N LYS A 324 -45.19 -9.07 -10.51
CA LYS A 324 -45.19 -8.96 -9.04
C LYS A 324 -43.87 -9.51 -8.47
N PRO A 325 -43.27 -8.85 -7.47
CA PRO A 325 -42.07 -9.38 -6.80
C PRO A 325 -42.37 -10.77 -6.23
N ARG A 326 -41.44 -11.70 -6.45
CA ARG A 326 -41.52 -13.07 -5.92
C ARG A 326 -40.50 -13.21 -4.79
N LEU A 327 -40.96 -13.69 -3.65
CA LEU A 327 -40.10 -14.12 -2.56
C LEU A 327 -39.81 -15.61 -2.75
N ILE A 328 -38.53 -15.99 -2.74
CA ILE A 328 -38.09 -17.39 -2.78
C ILE A 328 -37.30 -17.62 -1.50
N VAL A 329 -37.69 -18.64 -0.73
CA VAL A 329 -36.95 -19.09 0.46
C VAL A 329 -36.07 -20.26 0.04
N THR A 330 -34.75 -20.10 0.19
CA THR A 330 -33.77 -21.15 -0.12
C THR A 330 -33.00 -21.55 1.12
N ILE A 331 -32.70 -22.83 1.26
CA ILE A 331 -32.04 -23.39 2.44
C ILE A 331 -30.85 -24.22 1.98
N ASP A 332 -29.67 -23.90 2.50
CA ASP A 332 -28.49 -24.74 2.30
C ASP A 332 -28.55 -25.88 3.30
N THR A 333 -28.65 -27.10 2.77
CA THR A 333 -28.75 -28.32 3.58
C THR A 333 -27.45 -29.07 3.39
N GLU A 334 -26.58 -28.91 4.38
CA GLU A 334 -25.21 -29.37 4.32
C GLU A 334 -24.82 -30.14 5.59
N GLU A 335 -23.73 -30.87 5.47
CA GLU A 335 -23.06 -31.54 6.56
C GLU A 335 -22.32 -30.54 7.48
N ALA A 336 -22.11 -30.94 8.74
CA ALA A 336 -21.34 -30.16 9.70
C ALA A 336 -19.95 -30.77 9.92
N PHE A 337 -18.92 -29.93 9.88
CA PHE A 337 -17.55 -30.27 10.23
C PHE A 337 -17.19 -29.77 11.63
N ASP A 338 -16.30 -30.49 12.31
CA ASP A 338 -15.57 -29.93 13.44
C ASP A 338 -14.44 -29.03 12.93
N TRP A 339 -14.69 -27.72 12.90
CA TRP A 339 -13.71 -26.74 12.43
C TRP A 339 -12.50 -26.58 13.35
N SER A 340 -12.53 -27.10 14.59
CA SER A 340 -11.36 -27.11 15.47
C SER A 340 -10.31 -28.15 15.03
N ARG A 341 -10.75 -29.17 14.27
CA ARG A 341 -9.92 -30.21 13.68
C ARG A 341 -10.52 -30.64 12.34
N PHE A 342 -10.34 -29.80 11.32
CA PHE A 342 -10.89 -30.07 10.00
C PHE A 342 -10.30 -31.33 9.38
N ASP A 343 -11.17 -32.29 9.07
CA ASP A 343 -10.87 -33.50 8.32
C ASP A 343 -12.02 -33.78 7.35
N ALA A 344 -11.75 -33.73 6.04
CA ALA A 344 -12.79 -33.73 5.01
C ALA A 344 -13.74 -34.94 5.04
N PRO A 345 -13.29 -36.17 5.36
CA PRO A 345 -14.16 -37.34 5.54
C PRO A 345 -14.94 -37.33 6.86
N ALA A 346 -14.55 -36.51 7.84
CA ALA A 346 -15.14 -36.47 9.18
C ALA A 346 -16.21 -35.37 9.26
N TYR A 347 -17.42 -35.71 8.82
CA TYR A 347 -18.59 -34.85 8.91
C TYR A 347 -19.73 -35.53 9.69
N SER A 348 -20.72 -34.73 10.07
CA SER A 348 -21.97 -35.21 10.66
C SER A 348 -23.18 -34.64 9.91
N VAL A 349 -24.27 -35.39 9.88
CA VAL A 349 -25.57 -34.94 9.37
C VAL A 349 -26.57 -34.99 10.52
N SER A 350 -27.45 -34.00 10.59
CA SER A 350 -28.46 -33.94 11.66
C SER A 350 -29.67 -34.81 11.32
N PRO A 351 -30.37 -35.35 12.33
CA PRO A 351 -31.62 -36.07 12.12
C PRO A 351 -32.72 -35.21 11.45
N PRO A 352 -33.63 -35.81 10.68
CA PRO A 352 -34.67 -35.09 9.94
C PRO A 352 -35.61 -34.25 10.82
N GLU A 353 -35.89 -34.66 12.06
CA GLU A 353 -36.79 -33.97 13.00
C GLU A 353 -36.39 -32.52 13.30
N HIS A 354 -35.12 -32.16 13.09
CA HIS A 354 -34.64 -30.79 13.25
C HIS A 354 -35.11 -29.86 12.11
N ILE A 355 -35.57 -30.42 10.99
CA ILE A 355 -36.08 -29.68 9.82
C ILE A 355 -37.55 -29.28 10.01
N ASP A 356 -38.33 -30.10 10.74
CA ASP A 356 -39.79 -29.97 10.86
C ASP A 356 -40.24 -28.64 11.46
N ARG A 357 -39.48 -28.11 12.42
CA ARG A 357 -39.80 -26.81 13.03
C ARG A 357 -39.75 -25.68 12.01
N PHE A 358 -38.74 -25.70 11.13
CA PHE A 358 -38.62 -24.70 10.07
C PHE A 358 -39.69 -24.92 8.99
N GLN A 359 -39.97 -26.17 8.62
CA GLN A 359 -41.02 -26.49 7.65
C GLN A 359 -42.41 -26.04 8.12
N SER A 360 -42.72 -26.25 9.40
CA SER A 360 -43.98 -25.78 10.00
C SER A 360 -44.10 -24.25 9.95
N LEU A 361 -42.98 -23.54 10.12
CA LEU A 361 -42.93 -22.08 9.98
C LEU A 361 -43.14 -21.65 8.53
N ALA A 362 -42.48 -22.28 7.56
CA ALA A 362 -42.66 -21.95 6.15
C ALA A 362 -44.11 -22.19 5.69
N ALA A 363 -44.70 -23.32 6.13
CA ALA A 363 -46.08 -23.66 5.87
C ALA A 363 -47.07 -22.63 6.45
N SER A 364 -46.80 -22.05 7.62
CA SER A 364 -47.69 -21.03 8.22
C SER A 364 -47.74 -19.73 7.40
N PHE A 365 -46.74 -19.49 6.55
CA PHE A 365 -46.71 -18.40 5.57
C PHE A 365 -47.11 -18.83 4.15
N GLY A 366 -47.52 -20.09 3.96
CA GLY A 366 -47.84 -20.64 2.64
C GLY A 366 -46.63 -20.71 1.70
N ALA A 367 -45.41 -20.81 2.25
CA ALA A 367 -44.18 -20.86 1.50
C ALA A 367 -43.68 -22.31 1.37
N ASN A 368 -43.36 -22.71 0.13
CA ASN A 368 -42.67 -23.96 -0.17
C ASN A 368 -41.19 -23.64 -0.43
N PRO A 369 -40.30 -23.86 0.54
CA PRO A 369 -38.88 -23.53 0.37
C PRO A 369 -38.17 -24.50 -0.58
N LEU A 370 -37.08 -24.01 -1.17
CA LEU A 370 -36.16 -24.80 -1.98
C LEU A 370 -34.94 -25.20 -1.13
N TYR A 371 -34.80 -26.49 -0.85
CA TYR A 371 -33.64 -27.04 -0.14
C TYR A 371 -32.55 -27.45 -1.14
N PHE A 372 -31.35 -26.88 -1.00
CA PHE A 372 -30.18 -27.30 -1.75
C PHE A 372 -29.40 -28.35 -0.96
N LEU A 373 -29.33 -29.58 -1.48
CA LEU A 373 -28.75 -30.72 -0.77
C LEU A 373 -27.31 -30.95 -1.20
N THR A 374 -26.40 -31.14 -0.23
CA THR A 374 -25.05 -31.67 -0.48
C THR A 374 -25.07 -33.18 -0.65
N GLN A 375 -23.98 -33.74 -1.18
CA GLN A 375 -23.90 -35.18 -1.43
C GLN A 375 -24.05 -36.04 -0.15
N PRO A 376 -23.48 -35.66 1.02
CA PRO A 376 -23.76 -36.34 2.28
C PRO A 376 -25.25 -36.44 2.64
N ILE A 377 -25.99 -35.35 2.45
CA ILE A 377 -27.44 -35.32 2.75
C ILE A 377 -28.22 -36.23 1.79
N ILE A 378 -27.83 -36.27 0.52
CA ILE A 378 -28.44 -37.14 -0.49
C ILE A 378 -28.17 -38.63 -0.18
N ASN A 379 -26.98 -38.94 0.33
CA ASN A 379 -26.54 -40.31 0.60
C ASN A 379 -27.05 -40.86 1.94
N ASP A 380 -27.49 -39.99 2.86
CA ASP A 380 -28.11 -40.43 4.11
C ASP A 380 -29.53 -40.94 3.86
N ALA A 381 -29.80 -42.20 4.20
CA ALA A 381 -31.07 -42.85 3.88
C ALA A 381 -32.27 -42.19 4.59
N ALA A 382 -32.10 -41.78 5.85
CA ALA A 382 -33.18 -41.19 6.64
C ALA A 382 -33.55 -39.79 6.12
N LEU A 383 -32.55 -38.96 5.80
CA LEU A 383 -32.76 -37.65 5.19
C LEU A 383 -33.32 -37.75 3.77
N ALA A 384 -32.82 -38.69 2.95
CA ALA A 384 -33.34 -38.92 1.61
C ALA A 384 -34.81 -39.39 1.64
N ASP A 385 -35.18 -40.28 2.57
CA ASP A 385 -36.57 -40.70 2.80
C ASP A 385 -37.45 -39.52 3.21
N TYR A 386 -36.97 -38.69 4.13
CA TYR A 386 -37.66 -37.47 4.57
C TYR A 386 -37.95 -36.53 3.40
N PHE A 387 -36.91 -36.17 2.63
CA PHE A 387 -37.05 -35.25 1.52
C PHE A 387 -37.91 -35.83 0.39
N ARG A 388 -37.85 -37.14 0.13
CA ARG A 388 -38.76 -37.80 -0.83
C ARG A 388 -40.22 -37.66 -0.41
N LYS A 389 -40.52 -37.88 0.87
CA LYS A 389 -41.87 -37.68 1.41
C LYS A 389 -42.32 -36.23 1.29
N ALA A 390 -41.47 -35.29 1.71
CA ALA A 390 -41.79 -33.86 1.68
C ALA A 390 -42.01 -33.31 0.26
N VAL A 391 -41.23 -33.77 -0.74
CA VAL A 391 -41.48 -33.45 -2.16
C VAL A 391 -42.80 -34.04 -2.64
N LYS A 392 -43.11 -35.29 -2.28
CA LYS A 392 -44.36 -35.96 -2.66
C LYS A 392 -45.58 -35.25 -2.08
N ASP A 393 -45.45 -34.75 -0.84
CA ASP A 393 -46.49 -34.00 -0.14
C ASP A 393 -46.59 -32.53 -0.65
N GLY A 394 -45.68 -32.10 -1.52
CA GLY A 394 -45.71 -30.80 -2.17
C GLY A 394 -45.36 -29.62 -1.26
N VAL A 395 -44.66 -29.88 -0.14
CA VAL A 395 -44.35 -28.88 0.90
C VAL A 395 -42.96 -28.24 0.75
N LEU A 396 -42.14 -28.74 -0.17
CA LEU A 396 -40.83 -28.18 -0.51
C LEU A 396 -40.40 -28.58 -1.93
N ASP A 397 -39.38 -27.91 -2.45
CA ASP A 397 -38.63 -28.31 -3.64
C ASP A 397 -37.16 -28.62 -3.30
N LEU A 398 -36.48 -29.34 -4.19
CA LEU A 398 -35.07 -29.71 -4.01
C LEU A 398 -34.16 -29.19 -5.13
N GLY A 399 -32.94 -28.85 -4.74
CA GLY A 399 -31.85 -28.42 -5.60
C GLY A 399 -30.51 -29.03 -5.16
N LEU A 400 -29.45 -28.72 -5.91
CA LEU A 400 -28.10 -29.22 -5.65
C LEU A 400 -27.25 -28.17 -4.93
N HIS A 401 -26.60 -28.53 -3.82
CA HIS A 401 -25.53 -27.75 -3.21
C HIS A 401 -24.19 -28.44 -3.46
N LEU A 402 -23.35 -27.88 -4.33
CA LEU A 402 -22.01 -28.43 -4.50
C LEU A 402 -21.17 -28.05 -3.29
N HIS A 403 -20.74 -29.01 -2.49
CA HIS A 403 -19.78 -28.77 -1.40
C HIS A 403 -18.46 -29.46 -1.74
N GLN A 404 -17.40 -28.68 -1.96
CA GLN A 404 -16.18 -29.18 -2.62
C GLN A 404 -15.46 -30.28 -1.85
N TRP A 405 -15.56 -30.29 -0.52
CA TRP A 405 -14.81 -31.21 0.33
C TRP A 405 -15.42 -32.62 0.39
N VAL A 406 -16.72 -32.75 0.09
CA VAL A 406 -17.48 -34.01 0.21
C VAL A 406 -18.07 -34.50 -1.12
N THR A 407 -18.09 -33.63 -2.14
CA THR A 407 -18.60 -34.00 -3.46
C THR A 407 -17.48 -34.64 -4.28
N PRO A 408 -17.57 -35.91 -4.70
CA PRO A 408 -16.56 -36.57 -5.51
C PRO A 408 -16.33 -35.87 -6.86
N PRO A 409 -15.11 -35.91 -7.40
CA PRO A 409 -13.92 -36.54 -6.83
C PRO A 409 -13.38 -35.77 -5.61
N LEU A 410 -13.00 -36.48 -4.54
CA LEU A 410 -12.59 -35.89 -3.26
C LEU A 410 -11.17 -35.30 -3.26
N GLY A 411 -10.45 -35.41 -4.38
CA GLY A 411 -9.08 -34.89 -4.53
C GLY A 411 -8.86 -34.18 -5.86
N GLY A 412 -7.60 -33.81 -6.13
CA GLY A 412 -7.20 -33.03 -7.30
C GLY A 412 -7.25 -31.51 -7.08
N PHE A 413 -7.28 -31.06 -5.82
CA PHE A 413 -7.21 -29.65 -5.40
C PHE A 413 -6.67 -29.59 -3.96
N GLU A 414 -5.68 -28.74 -3.67
CA GLU A 414 -5.06 -28.59 -2.35
C GLU A 414 -4.69 -27.12 -2.04
N GLY A 415 -4.82 -26.72 -0.78
CA GLY A 415 -4.46 -25.40 -0.29
C GLY A 415 -5.64 -24.43 -0.14
N ALA A 416 -5.41 -23.35 0.61
CA ALA A 416 -6.45 -22.39 1.00
C ALA A 416 -7.16 -21.72 -0.19
N TYR A 417 -6.48 -21.58 -1.33
CA TYR A 417 -7.07 -21.00 -2.54
C TYR A 417 -8.29 -21.80 -3.03
N TYR A 418 -8.22 -23.14 -3.00
CA TYR A 418 -9.30 -24.01 -3.45
C TYR A 418 -10.35 -24.30 -2.36
N SER A 419 -10.29 -23.60 -1.23
CA SER A 419 -11.34 -23.61 -0.21
C SER A 419 -12.62 -22.87 -0.63
N PHE A 420 -12.63 -22.28 -1.84
CA PHE A 420 -13.82 -21.69 -2.45
C PHE A 420 -14.15 -22.40 -3.76
N GLN A 421 -15.43 -22.76 -3.94
CA GLN A 421 -15.89 -23.59 -5.06
C GLN A 421 -15.60 -22.93 -6.42
N CYS A 422 -15.69 -21.60 -6.48
CA CYS A 422 -15.41 -20.80 -7.68
C CYS A 422 -13.94 -20.82 -8.10
N ASN A 423 -13.05 -21.27 -7.22
CA ASN A 423 -11.62 -21.34 -7.48
C ASN A 423 -11.20 -22.72 -7.98
N LEU A 424 -12.10 -23.71 -7.98
CA LEU A 424 -11.80 -25.04 -8.51
C LEU A 424 -11.51 -24.97 -10.02
N PRO A 425 -10.53 -25.74 -10.53
CA PRO A 425 -10.32 -25.91 -11.97
C PRO A 425 -11.65 -26.25 -12.68
N PRO A 426 -11.97 -25.60 -13.82
CA PRO A 426 -13.28 -25.76 -14.47
C PRO A 426 -13.68 -27.21 -14.74
N GLU A 427 -12.72 -28.04 -15.16
CA GLU A 427 -12.95 -29.46 -15.40
C GLU A 427 -13.29 -30.24 -14.13
N LEU A 428 -12.59 -29.95 -13.03
CA LEU A 428 -12.82 -30.57 -11.73
C LEU A 428 -14.19 -30.15 -11.17
N HIS A 429 -14.52 -28.85 -11.25
CA HIS A 429 -15.83 -28.33 -10.87
C HIS A 429 -16.95 -29.02 -11.66
N ALA A 430 -16.79 -29.17 -12.98
CA ALA A 430 -17.77 -29.86 -13.83
C ALA A 430 -17.93 -31.35 -13.48
N ARG A 431 -16.84 -32.05 -13.14
CA ARG A 431 -16.91 -33.45 -12.66
C ARG A 431 -17.67 -33.55 -11.34
N LYS A 432 -17.40 -32.66 -10.39
CA LYS A 432 -18.10 -32.61 -9.10
C LYS A 432 -19.60 -32.37 -9.28
N LEU A 433 -19.98 -31.40 -10.11
CA LEU A 433 -21.40 -31.14 -10.43
C LEU A 433 -22.08 -32.37 -11.06
N ARG A 434 -21.41 -33.06 -11.99
CA ARG A 434 -21.96 -34.28 -12.59
C ARG A 434 -22.16 -35.39 -11.54
N SER A 435 -21.18 -35.61 -10.67
CA SER A 435 -21.30 -36.57 -9.57
C SER A 435 -22.51 -36.27 -8.68
N LEU A 436 -22.64 -35.01 -8.25
CA LEU A 436 -23.74 -34.58 -7.40
C LEU A 436 -25.10 -34.72 -8.08
N ALA A 437 -25.20 -34.33 -9.37
CA ALA A 437 -26.42 -34.46 -10.14
C ALA A 437 -26.83 -35.93 -10.32
N SER A 438 -25.87 -36.82 -10.60
CA SER A 438 -26.13 -38.26 -10.71
C SER A 438 -26.58 -38.88 -9.38
N ALA A 439 -25.96 -38.49 -8.26
CA ALA A 439 -26.39 -38.94 -6.92
C ALA A 439 -27.83 -38.48 -6.62
N PHE A 440 -28.16 -37.24 -6.95
CA PHE A 440 -29.51 -36.70 -6.80
C PHE A 440 -30.54 -37.45 -7.65
N GLU A 441 -30.27 -37.63 -8.94
CA GLU A 441 -31.18 -38.35 -9.85
C GLU A 441 -31.42 -39.79 -9.36
N ALA A 442 -30.39 -40.46 -8.83
CA ALA A 442 -30.51 -41.79 -8.26
C ALA A 442 -31.37 -41.81 -6.97
N ALA A 443 -31.23 -40.82 -6.10
CA ALA A 443 -31.94 -40.76 -4.82
C ALA A 443 -33.42 -40.34 -4.95
N PHE A 444 -33.73 -39.45 -5.91
CA PHE A 444 -35.05 -38.81 -6.03
C PHE A 444 -35.81 -39.18 -7.31
N GLY A 445 -35.16 -39.78 -8.31
CA GLY A 445 -35.80 -40.22 -9.55
C GLY A 445 -36.13 -39.10 -10.54
N TYR A 446 -35.64 -37.89 -10.33
CA TYR A 446 -35.82 -36.75 -11.23
C TYR A 446 -34.62 -35.79 -11.21
N ARG A 447 -34.57 -34.90 -12.20
CA ARG A 447 -33.53 -33.86 -12.31
C ARG A 447 -33.80 -32.69 -11.39
N ALA A 448 -32.82 -32.34 -10.56
CA ALA A 448 -32.86 -31.12 -9.76
C ALA A 448 -33.05 -29.88 -10.66
N ARG A 449 -33.93 -28.98 -10.22
CA ARG A 449 -34.34 -27.81 -11.02
C ARG A 449 -33.47 -26.58 -10.79
N ALA A 450 -32.68 -26.60 -9.72
CA ALA A 450 -31.78 -25.54 -9.35
C ALA A 450 -30.46 -26.13 -8.81
N HIS A 451 -29.38 -25.37 -8.98
CA HIS A 451 -28.11 -25.66 -8.34
C HIS A 451 -27.57 -24.38 -7.72
N ARG A 452 -26.83 -24.53 -6.62
CA ARG A 452 -26.10 -23.48 -5.94
C ARG A 452 -24.61 -23.82 -5.95
N ALA A 453 -23.83 -22.90 -6.50
CA ALA A 453 -22.37 -22.90 -6.44
C ALA A 453 -21.91 -21.59 -5.77
N GLY A 454 -21.65 -21.63 -4.46
CA GLY A 454 -21.28 -20.48 -3.65
C GLY A 454 -22.44 -19.59 -3.15
N ARG A 455 -22.15 -18.32 -2.85
CA ARG A 455 -23.11 -17.40 -2.17
C ARG A 455 -24.27 -16.93 -3.05
N TYR A 456 -24.18 -17.05 -4.39
CA TYR A 456 -25.20 -16.55 -5.31
C TYR A 456 -25.44 -17.54 -6.47
N GLY A 457 -26.68 -18.02 -6.62
CA GLY A 457 -27.10 -18.76 -7.82
C GLY A 457 -28.52 -19.33 -7.72
N ILE A 458 -29.47 -18.73 -8.44
CA ILE A 458 -30.78 -19.33 -8.75
C ILE A 458 -31.00 -19.17 -10.26
N SER A 459 -31.18 -20.28 -10.98
CA SER A 459 -31.55 -20.25 -12.40
C SER A 459 -33.06 -20.00 -12.54
N LEU A 460 -33.43 -18.79 -12.94
CA LEU A 460 -34.83 -18.32 -13.06
C LEU A 460 -35.76 -19.08 -14.04
N PRO A 461 -35.31 -19.74 -15.13
CA PRO A 461 -36.22 -20.38 -16.09
C PRO A 461 -37.10 -21.48 -15.49
N ALA A 462 -36.65 -22.15 -14.43
CA ALA A 462 -37.35 -23.31 -13.84
C ALA A 462 -38.50 -22.94 -12.89
N TYR A 463 -38.61 -21.66 -12.51
CA TYR A 463 -39.65 -21.18 -11.59
C TYR A 463 -40.65 -20.24 -12.27
N ARG A 464 -40.61 -20.07 -13.61
CA ARG A 464 -41.50 -19.14 -14.33
C ARG A 464 -42.97 -19.39 -14.07
#